data_AF-A0A941M997-F1
#
_entry.id   AF-A0A941M997-F1
#
_cell.length_a   1.000
_cell.length_b   1.000
_cell.length_c   1.000
_cell.angle_alpha   90.00
_cell.angle_beta   90.00
_cell.angle_gamma   90.00
#
_symmetry.space_group_name_H-M   'P 1'
#
loop_
_entity.id
_entity.type
_entity.pdbx_description
1 polymer ?
#
loop_
_entity_poly.entity_id
_entity_poly.type
_entity_poly.pdbx_seq_one_letter_code
_entity_poly.pdbx_strand_id
1 'polypeptide(L)'
;GWGLLWWLGDGLGEIARFAPHENTLHLDLLLFGISAWLASEFHRRDPARGPAWTTLGGLLLALPLAFAQTVTQDQPFAQAGIWTWPVFAVLALRSLVCLRASGTATAGWAQLVWWMLWPTVLSLLAWHVGDVYDLADGWVWMLLALPWLVLAATALLRWDWLTPPLGALFDDKRLPLQVLASVALILWWGLALTDPGNSAPLPWLPLLNPLDLAQAALLVLLAQTLRDHGLPASSPWRLAVLLAALLLVSVMTLRGVHHWGGKAWDVDLLPSMQAQTSLAVVWSLLGVIGWVLGSRRGQWGLWLSGAILMGIVLLKLLLVDRTNLGDLLGIGAFIAYGLLCTLVGWLAPAPPRRTLPSPTPAAADGVEA
;
A
#
# COMPACT_ATOMS: atom_id res chain seq x y z
N GLY A 1 -1.24 -36.61 -11.48
CA GLY A 1 -1.60 -35.88 -12.71
C GLY A 1 -2.98 -36.29 -13.17
N TRP A 2 -3.07 -37.41 -13.89
CA TRP A 2 -4.32 -37.88 -14.51
C TRP A 2 -5.48 -38.12 -13.52
N GLY A 3 -5.22 -38.77 -12.38
CA GLY A 3 -6.25 -39.01 -11.37
C GLY A 3 -6.83 -37.73 -10.73
N LEU A 4 -6.02 -36.68 -10.58
CA LEU A 4 -6.49 -35.39 -10.06
C LEU A 4 -7.38 -34.66 -11.08
N LEU A 5 -7.04 -34.78 -12.37
CA LEU A 5 -7.84 -34.20 -13.45
C LEU A 5 -9.22 -34.87 -13.54
N TRP A 6 -9.28 -36.19 -13.42
CA TRP A 6 -10.55 -36.90 -13.34
C TRP A 6 -11.34 -36.53 -12.09
N TRP A 7 -10.71 -36.52 -10.91
CA TRP A 7 -11.34 -36.12 -9.65
C TRP A 7 -11.97 -34.72 -9.71
N LEU A 8 -11.20 -33.72 -10.18
CA LEU A 8 -11.70 -32.35 -10.29
C LEU A 8 -12.70 -32.20 -11.45
N GLY A 9 -12.47 -32.86 -12.58
CA GLY A 9 -13.36 -32.81 -13.74
C GLY A 9 -14.74 -33.38 -13.45
N ASP A 10 -14.79 -34.57 -12.83
CA ASP A 10 -16.05 -35.19 -12.43
C ASP A 10 -16.72 -34.39 -11.31
N GLY A 11 -15.96 -33.94 -10.29
CA GLY A 11 -16.50 -33.13 -9.20
C GLY A 11 -17.14 -31.83 -9.67
N LEU A 12 -16.43 -31.06 -10.51
CA LEU A 12 -16.98 -29.84 -11.13
C LEU A 12 -18.16 -30.16 -12.05
N GLY A 13 -18.10 -31.28 -12.79
CA GLY A 13 -19.18 -31.73 -13.66
C GLY A 13 -20.45 -32.11 -12.90
N GLU A 14 -20.34 -32.76 -11.75
CA GLU A 14 -21.47 -33.08 -10.89
C GLU A 14 -22.07 -31.83 -10.24
N ILE A 15 -21.23 -30.93 -9.72
CA ILE A 15 -21.68 -29.65 -9.15
C ILE A 15 -22.45 -28.87 -10.23
N ALA A 16 -21.91 -28.75 -11.44
CA ALA A 16 -22.56 -28.03 -12.54
C ALA A 16 -23.91 -28.65 -12.97
N ARG A 17 -24.10 -29.97 -12.80
CA ARG A 17 -25.31 -30.69 -13.19
C ARG A 17 -26.40 -30.68 -12.13
N PHE A 18 -26.03 -30.79 -10.86
CA PHE A 18 -26.98 -31.06 -9.78
C PHE A 18 -27.10 -29.93 -8.75
N ALA A 19 -26.11 -29.03 -8.64
CA ALA A 19 -26.20 -27.93 -7.70
C ALA A 19 -27.15 -26.83 -8.24
N PRO A 20 -27.93 -26.18 -7.37
CA PRO A 20 -28.59 -24.92 -7.71
C PRO A 20 -27.55 -23.90 -8.18
N HIS A 21 -27.87 -23.13 -9.24
CA HIS A 21 -26.94 -22.19 -9.87
C HIS A 21 -26.34 -21.19 -8.88
N GLU A 22 -27.12 -20.79 -7.88
CA GLU A 22 -26.73 -19.88 -6.81
C GLU A 22 -25.63 -20.46 -5.89
N ASN A 23 -25.49 -21.79 -5.81
CA ASN A 23 -24.55 -22.47 -4.93
C ASN A 23 -23.34 -23.09 -5.65
N THR A 24 -23.33 -23.11 -6.98
CA THR A 24 -22.27 -23.74 -7.80
C THR A 24 -20.88 -23.28 -7.37
N LEU A 25 -20.63 -21.96 -7.35
CA LEU A 25 -19.31 -21.40 -7.01
C LEU A 25 -18.91 -21.62 -5.55
N HIS A 26 -19.87 -21.74 -4.63
CA HIS A 26 -19.59 -22.04 -3.23
C HIS A 26 -19.20 -23.51 -3.05
N LEU A 27 -19.82 -24.42 -3.81
CA LEU A 27 -19.47 -25.84 -3.80
C LEU A 27 -18.14 -26.09 -4.50
N ASP A 28 -17.82 -25.35 -5.56
CA ASP A 28 -16.50 -25.40 -6.21
C ASP A 28 -15.39 -25.02 -5.23
N LEU A 29 -15.59 -23.96 -4.43
CA LEU A 29 -14.67 -23.57 -3.36
C LEU A 29 -14.45 -24.71 -2.35
N LEU A 30 -15.53 -25.39 -1.93
CA LEU A 30 -15.43 -26.53 -1.03
C LEU A 30 -14.73 -27.73 -1.68
N LEU A 31 -15.00 -28.03 -2.95
CA LEU A 31 -14.34 -29.10 -3.68
C LEU A 31 -12.82 -28.87 -3.73
N PHE A 32 -12.38 -27.65 -4.04
CA PHE A 32 -10.96 -27.31 -4.01
C PHE A 32 -10.37 -27.35 -2.60
N GLY A 33 -11.09 -26.86 -1.58
CA GLY A 33 -10.68 -26.93 -0.18
C GLY A 33 -10.52 -28.37 0.33
N ILE A 34 -11.48 -29.24 0.03
CA ILE A 34 -11.45 -30.67 0.38
C ILE A 34 -10.32 -31.37 -0.36
N SER A 35 -10.15 -31.09 -1.65
CA SER A 35 -9.07 -31.67 -2.47
C SER A 35 -7.70 -31.26 -1.95
N ALA A 36 -7.51 -29.99 -1.59
CA ALA A 36 -6.29 -29.48 -0.96
C ALA A 36 -6.03 -30.16 0.39
N TRP A 37 -7.06 -30.30 1.22
CA TRP A 37 -6.94 -30.97 2.51
C TRP A 37 -6.58 -32.44 2.38
N LEU A 38 -7.28 -33.21 1.55
CA LEU A 38 -6.99 -34.63 1.33
C LEU A 38 -5.58 -34.83 0.77
N ALA A 39 -5.15 -33.99 -0.17
CA ALA A 39 -3.80 -34.03 -0.72
C ALA A 39 -2.74 -33.73 0.35
N SER A 40 -2.97 -32.74 1.20
CA SER A 40 -2.05 -32.40 2.29
C SER A 40 -1.97 -33.51 3.36
N GLU A 41 -3.09 -34.17 3.66
CA GLU A 41 -3.15 -35.26 4.65
C GLU A 41 -2.46 -36.52 4.12
N PHE A 42 -2.59 -36.79 2.82
CA PHE A 42 -1.79 -37.82 2.15
C PHE A 42 -0.30 -37.46 2.20
N HIS A 43 0.06 -36.21 1.86
CA HIS A 43 1.44 -35.73 1.91
C HIS A 43 2.08 -35.86 3.29
N ARG A 44 1.29 -35.69 4.36
CA ARG A 44 1.75 -35.86 5.74
C ARG A 44 2.16 -37.30 6.05
N ARG A 45 1.49 -38.29 5.45
CA ARG A 45 1.78 -39.71 5.66
C ARG A 45 2.87 -40.23 4.72
N ASP A 46 2.84 -39.79 3.47
CA ASP A 46 3.81 -40.15 2.42
C ASP A 46 4.27 -38.88 1.67
N PRO A 47 5.41 -38.30 2.06
CA PRO A 47 5.88 -37.02 1.51
C PRO A 47 6.25 -37.10 0.02
N ALA A 48 5.28 -36.83 -0.86
CA ALA A 48 5.47 -36.71 -2.31
C ALA A 48 5.29 -35.26 -2.81
N ARG A 49 6.00 -34.86 -3.87
CA ARG A 49 5.91 -33.50 -4.44
C ARG A 49 4.52 -33.16 -5.01
N GLY A 50 3.85 -34.11 -5.65
CA GLY A 50 2.56 -33.88 -6.33
C GLY A 50 1.45 -33.34 -5.40
N PRO A 51 1.15 -34.01 -4.28
CA PRO A 51 0.11 -33.57 -3.33
C PRO A 51 0.33 -32.16 -2.73
N ALA A 52 1.57 -31.74 -2.56
CA ALA A 52 1.88 -30.39 -2.10
C ALA A 52 1.51 -29.32 -3.14
N TRP A 53 1.74 -29.60 -4.44
CA TRP A 53 1.27 -28.73 -5.53
C TRP A 53 -0.25 -28.70 -5.66
N THR A 54 -0.93 -29.82 -5.42
CA THR A 54 -2.40 -29.87 -5.37
C THR A 54 -2.96 -28.99 -4.26
N THR A 55 -2.32 -29.00 -3.09
CA THR A 55 -2.71 -28.14 -1.96
C THR A 55 -2.54 -26.66 -2.31
N LEU A 56 -1.37 -26.30 -2.85
CA LEU A 56 -1.12 -24.92 -3.32
C LEU A 56 -2.13 -24.48 -4.38
N GLY A 57 -2.40 -25.34 -5.37
CA GLY A 57 -3.37 -25.06 -6.42
C GLY A 57 -4.78 -24.83 -5.90
N GLY A 58 -5.24 -25.68 -4.96
CA GLY A 58 -6.57 -25.52 -4.35
C GLY A 58 -6.71 -24.22 -3.56
N LEU A 59 -5.68 -23.80 -2.82
CA LEU A 59 -5.66 -22.50 -2.14
C LEU A 59 -5.63 -21.33 -3.13
N LEU A 60 -4.85 -21.45 -4.22
CA LEU A 60 -4.72 -20.41 -5.23
C LEU A 60 -6.02 -20.21 -6.01
N LEU A 61 -6.79 -21.28 -6.27
CA LEU A 61 -8.08 -21.21 -6.95
C LEU A 61 -9.17 -20.51 -6.13
N ALA A 62 -9.00 -20.36 -4.81
CA ALA A 62 -9.94 -19.57 -4.00
C ALA A 62 -9.94 -18.07 -4.38
N LEU A 63 -8.84 -17.53 -4.90
CA LEU A 63 -8.75 -16.14 -5.36
C LEU A 63 -9.69 -15.86 -6.55
N PRO A 64 -9.55 -16.52 -7.72
CA PRO A 64 -10.45 -16.28 -8.85
C PRO A 64 -11.90 -16.64 -8.53
N LEU A 65 -12.15 -17.62 -7.64
CA LEU A 65 -13.51 -17.91 -7.17
C LEU A 65 -14.11 -16.77 -6.34
N ALA A 66 -13.34 -16.10 -5.49
CA ALA A 66 -13.84 -14.93 -4.75
C ALA A 66 -14.29 -13.81 -5.69
N PHE A 67 -13.52 -13.55 -6.75
CA PHE A 67 -13.91 -12.59 -7.78
C PHE A 67 -15.15 -13.06 -8.57
N ALA A 68 -15.20 -14.33 -8.96
CA ALA A 68 -16.36 -14.89 -9.66
C ALA A 68 -17.65 -14.82 -8.82
N GLN A 69 -17.56 -15.11 -7.51
CA GLN A 69 -18.67 -14.96 -6.57
C GLN A 69 -19.10 -13.50 -6.46
N THR A 70 -18.15 -12.56 -6.40
CA THR A 70 -18.48 -11.11 -6.37
C THR A 70 -19.21 -10.68 -7.64
N VAL A 71 -18.80 -11.16 -8.82
CA VAL A 71 -19.45 -10.79 -10.10
C VAL A 71 -20.85 -11.40 -10.24
N THR A 72 -21.11 -12.57 -9.65
CA THR A 72 -22.38 -13.31 -9.83
C THR A 72 -23.35 -13.16 -8.66
N GLN A 73 -22.87 -12.83 -7.47
CA GLN A 73 -23.63 -12.80 -6.21
C GLN A 73 -23.34 -11.54 -5.38
N ASP A 74 -22.76 -10.50 -5.99
CA ASP A 74 -22.31 -9.22 -5.41
C ASP A 74 -21.18 -9.29 -4.37
N GLN A 75 -21.08 -10.38 -3.58
CA GLN A 75 -20.03 -10.55 -2.57
C GLN A 75 -19.68 -12.03 -2.30
N PRO A 76 -18.45 -12.34 -1.82
CA PRO A 76 -18.04 -13.71 -1.55
C PRO A 76 -18.84 -14.44 -0.45
N PHE A 77 -19.39 -13.70 0.52
CA PHE A 77 -20.09 -14.27 1.68
C PHE A 77 -21.61 -14.35 1.51
N ALA A 78 -22.14 -14.02 0.33
CA ALA A 78 -23.58 -14.11 0.05
C ALA A 78 -24.08 -15.55 0.25
N GLN A 79 -25.33 -15.69 0.73
CA GLN A 79 -26.03 -16.97 0.82
C GLN A 79 -25.25 -18.07 1.56
N ALA A 80 -24.87 -19.17 0.87
CA ALA A 80 -24.07 -20.25 1.44
C ALA A 80 -22.59 -19.86 1.66
N GLY A 81 -22.13 -18.77 1.05
CA GLY A 81 -20.79 -18.19 1.21
C GLY A 81 -20.38 -17.97 2.66
N ILE A 82 -21.32 -17.51 3.51
CA ILE A 82 -21.08 -17.31 4.94
C ILE A 82 -20.63 -18.58 5.67
N TRP A 83 -21.00 -19.76 5.15
CA TRP A 83 -20.61 -21.06 5.70
C TRP A 83 -19.44 -21.69 4.93
N THR A 84 -19.42 -21.57 3.61
CA THR A 84 -18.39 -22.22 2.79
C THR A 84 -17.01 -21.59 2.99
N TRP A 85 -16.91 -20.28 3.18
CA TRP A 85 -15.64 -19.60 3.46
C TRP A 85 -15.00 -20.01 4.79
N PRO A 86 -15.73 -20.03 5.93
CA PRO A 86 -15.18 -20.58 7.18
C PRO A 86 -14.79 -22.05 7.09
N VAL A 87 -15.59 -22.89 6.41
CA VAL A 87 -15.25 -24.30 6.21
C VAL A 87 -13.97 -24.43 5.38
N PHE A 88 -13.87 -23.69 4.28
CA PHE A 88 -12.65 -23.61 3.48
C PHE A 88 -11.46 -23.12 4.31
N ALA A 89 -11.64 -22.12 5.16
CA ALA A 89 -10.61 -21.58 6.04
C ALA A 89 -10.04 -22.65 6.98
N VAL A 90 -10.92 -23.45 7.60
CA VAL A 90 -10.53 -24.57 8.48
C VAL A 90 -9.76 -25.64 7.70
N LEU A 91 -10.24 -26.01 6.52
CA LEU A 91 -9.59 -26.98 5.64
C LEU A 91 -8.21 -26.49 5.17
N ALA A 92 -8.10 -25.22 4.77
CA ALA A 92 -6.86 -24.60 4.34
C ALA A 92 -5.83 -24.51 5.47
N LEU A 93 -6.24 -24.08 6.68
CA LEU A 93 -5.36 -24.06 7.86
C LEU A 93 -4.88 -25.47 8.21
N ARG A 94 -5.79 -26.45 8.21
CA ARG A 94 -5.41 -27.85 8.45
C ARG A 94 -4.42 -28.35 7.39
N SER A 95 -4.59 -27.92 6.14
CA SER A 95 -3.69 -28.25 5.03
C SER A 95 -2.29 -27.66 5.22
N LEU A 96 -2.19 -26.41 5.64
CA LEU A 96 -0.91 -25.77 5.96
C LEU A 96 -0.20 -26.45 7.14
N VAL A 97 -0.94 -26.87 8.18
CA VAL A 97 -0.41 -27.66 9.29
C VAL A 97 0.14 -29.01 8.81
N CYS A 98 -0.54 -29.68 7.87
CA CYS A 98 -0.04 -30.91 7.27
C CYS A 98 1.25 -30.69 6.47
N LEU A 99 1.31 -29.61 5.69
CA LEU A 99 2.49 -29.27 4.88
C LEU A 99 3.70 -28.85 5.74
N ARG A 100 3.48 -28.37 6.97
CA ARG A 100 4.58 -28.06 7.90
C ARG A 100 5.48 -29.26 8.17
N ALA A 101 4.91 -30.46 8.29
CA ALA A 101 5.64 -31.66 8.66
C ALA A 101 6.70 -32.09 7.62
N SER A 102 6.57 -31.66 6.37
CA SER A 102 7.46 -32.06 5.28
C SER A 102 8.55 -31.04 4.93
N GLY A 103 8.48 -29.82 5.47
CA GLY A 103 9.51 -28.79 5.23
C GLY A 103 9.66 -28.35 3.77
N THR A 104 8.65 -28.55 2.93
CA THR A 104 8.74 -28.28 1.48
C THR A 104 8.61 -26.79 1.15
N ALA A 105 9.34 -26.30 0.14
CA ALA A 105 9.24 -24.90 -0.32
C ALA A 105 7.83 -24.50 -0.78
N THR A 106 7.03 -25.47 -1.25
CA THR A 106 5.61 -25.30 -1.61
C THR A 106 4.74 -24.89 -0.42
N ALA A 107 5.08 -25.32 0.79
CA ALA A 107 4.35 -24.96 2.00
C ALA A 107 4.42 -23.44 2.25
N GLY A 108 5.61 -22.84 2.08
CA GLY A 108 5.80 -21.40 2.22
C GLY A 108 4.98 -20.59 1.20
N TRP A 109 4.92 -21.06 -0.05
CA TRP A 109 4.08 -20.44 -1.08
C TRP A 109 2.59 -20.59 -0.77
N ALA A 110 2.15 -21.72 -0.23
CA ALA A 110 0.76 -21.94 0.15
C ALA A 110 0.34 -20.99 1.28
N GLN A 111 1.19 -20.80 2.31
CA GLN A 111 0.92 -19.84 3.38
C GLN A 111 0.99 -18.39 2.89
N LEU A 112 1.84 -18.08 1.90
CA LEU A 112 1.84 -16.76 1.27
C LEU A 112 0.50 -16.50 0.56
N VAL A 113 0.00 -17.46 -0.24
CA VAL A 113 -1.30 -17.36 -0.91
C VAL A 113 -2.42 -17.19 0.12
N TRP A 114 -2.38 -17.94 1.23
CA TRP A 114 -3.31 -17.78 2.34
C TRP A 114 -3.34 -16.34 2.88
N TRP A 115 -2.17 -15.72 3.11
CA TRP A 115 -2.11 -14.33 3.58
C TRP A 115 -2.52 -13.30 2.53
N MET A 116 -2.42 -13.60 1.23
CA MET A 116 -2.94 -12.72 0.16
C MET A 116 -4.46 -12.86 -0.04
N LEU A 117 -5.02 -14.04 0.25
CA LEU A 117 -6.43 -14.35 0.05
C LEU A 117 -7.33 -13.49 0.95
N TRP A 118 -7.04 -13.41 2.25
CA TRP A 118 -7.92 -12.75 3.19
C TRP A 118 -8.06 -11.24 2.98
N PRO A 119 -6.98 -10.46 2.77
CA PRO A 119 -7.12 -9.06 2.38
C PRO A 119 -7.96 -8.88 1.13
N THR A 120 -7.78 -9.74 0.12
CA THR A 120 -8.58 -9.70 -1.12
C THR A 120 -10.07 -9.91 -0.84
N VAL A 121 -10.42 -10.99 -0.13
CA VAL A 121 -11.82 -11.34 0.18
C VAL A 121 -12.48 -10.26 1.05
N LEU A 122 -11.75 -9.70 2.02
CA LEU A 122 -12.25 -8.60 2.86
C LEU A 122 -12.40 -7.30 2.08
N SER A 123 -11.51 -7.00 1.12
CA SER A 123 -11.66 -5.86 0.22
C SER A 123 -12.89 -6.00 -0.68
N LEU A 124 -13.17 -7.21 -1.19
CA LEU A 124 -14.39 -7.47 -1.98
C LEU A 124 -15.66 -7.30 -1.14
N LEU A 125 -15.64 -7.78 0.11
CA LEU A 125 -16.73 -7.53 1.05
C LEU A 125 -16.88 -6.04 1.36
N ALA A 126 -15.78 -5.32 1.57
CA ALA A 126 -15.79 -3.88 1.85
C ALA A 126 -16.41 -3.08 0.70
N TRP A 127 -16.16 -3.47 -0.55
CA TRP A 127 -16.83 -2.88 -1.71
C TRP A 127 -18.35 -3.01 -1.61
N HIS A 128 -18.85 -4.24 -1.39
CA HIS A 128 -20.28 -4.49 -1.24
C HIS A 128 -20.90 -3.74 -0.05
N VAL A 129 -20.19 -3.65 1.09
CA VAL A 129 -20.63 -2.84 2.23
C VAL A 129 -20.75 -1.36 1.85
N GLY A 130 -19.84 -0.86 1.01
CA GLY A 130 -19.93 0.48 0.44
C GLY A 130 -21.25 0.71 -0.29
N ASP A 131 -21.58 -0.20 -1.20
CA ASP A 131 -22.79 -0.12 -2.03
C ASP A 131 -24.08 -0.25 -1.19
N VAL A 132 -24.13 -1.17 -0.22
CA VAL A 132 -25.34 -1.43 0.60
C VAL A 132 -25.65 -0.27 1.55
N TYR A 133 -24.63 0.36 2.12
CA TYR A 133 -24.81 1.44 3.10
C TYR A 133 -24.67 2.84 2.50
N ASP A 134 -24.56 2.95 1.17
CA ASP A 134 -24.37 4.22 0.44
C ASP A 134 -23.21 5.05 1.05
N LEU A 135 -22.11 4.36 1.36
CA LEU A 135 -20.94 5.01 1.93
C LEU A 135 -20.28 5.88 0.86
N ALA A 136 -19.87 7.08 1.25
CA ALA A 136 -19.11 7.95 0.36
C ALA A 136 -17.80 7.28 -0.09
N ASP A 137 -17.38 7.55 -1.32
CA ASP A 137 -16.26 6.89 -1.98
C ASP A 137 -14.97 6.85 -1.14
N GLY A 138 -14.68 7.93 -0.39
CA GLY A 138 -13.49 7.99 0.46
C GLY A 138 -13.48 6.92 1.57
N TRP A 139 -14.65 6.54 2.09
CA TRP A 139 -14.77 5.41 3.02
C TRP A 139 -14.53 4.08 2.32
N VAL A 140 -15.12 3.88 1.13
CA VAL A 140 -14.97 2.65 0.36
C VAL A 140 -13.49 2.43 -0.01
N TRP A 141 -12.82 3.46 -0.54
CA TRP A 141 -11.38 3.42 -0.83
C TRP A 141 -10.54 3.12 0.41
N MET A 142 -10.85 3.72 1.55
CA MET A 142 -10.16 3.42 2.82
C MET A 142 -10.37 1.95 3.24
N LEU A 143 -11.62 1.46 3.21
CA LEU A 143 -11.96 0.10 3.61
C LEU A 143 -11.36 -0.96 2.67
N LEU A 144 -11.25 -0.66 1.37
CA LEU A 144 -10.55 -1.48 0.39
C LEU A 144 -9.08 -1.67 0.77
N ALA A 145 -8.41 -0.63 1.25
CA ALA A 145 -7.00 -0.65 1.62
C ALA A 145 -6.75 -1.27 3.01
N LEU A 146 -7.71 -1.14 3.92
CA LEU A 146 -7.52 -1.42 5.34
C LEU A 146 -6.98 -2.84 5.62
N PRO A 147 -7.54 -3.93 5.04
CA PRO A 147 -7.00 -5.28 5.24
C PRO A 147 -5.55 -5.42 4.78
N TRP A 148 -5.19 -4.77 3.67
CA TRP A 148 -3.84 -4.78 3.12
C TRP A 148 -2.87 -3.95 3.95
N LEU A 149 -3.30 -2.80 4.47
CA LEU A 149 -2.53 -1.97 5.40
C LEU A 149 -2.25 -2.73 6.71
N VAL A 150 -3.25 -3.45 7.24
CA VAL A 150 -3.08 -4.30 8.41
C VAL A 150 -2.08 -5.43 8.12
N LEU A 151 -2.17 -6.09 6.95
CA LEU A 151 -1.20 -7.10 6.56
C LEU A 151 0.23 -6.52 6.44
N ALA A 152 0.38 -5.38 5.77
CA ALA A 152 1.69 -4.74 5.60
C ALA A 152 2.27 -4.29 6.96
N ALA A 153 1.45 -3.70 7.83
CA ALA A 153 1.85 -3.28 9.17
C ALA A 153 2.24 -4.47 10.05
N THR A 154 1.49 -5.57 10.02
CA THR A 154 1.83 -6.80 10.76
C THR A 154 3.09 -7.45 10.21
N ALA A 155 3.27 -7.51 8.89
CA ALA A 155 4.48 -8.05 8.27
C ALA A 155 5.75 -7.24 8.59
N LEU A 156 5.59 -5.95 8.86
CA LEU A 156 6.67 -5.06 9.25
C LEU A 156 6.96 -5.12 10.76
N LEU A 157 5.92 -4.92 11.58
CA LEU A 157 6.04 -4.68 13.02
C LEU A 157 5.94 -5.96 13.87
N ARG A 158 5.28 -7.00 13.39
CA ARG A 158 4.90 -8.21 14.14
C ARG A 158 4.97 -9.46 13.27
N TRP A 159 6.11 -9.69 12.61
CA TRP A 159 6.30 -10.81 11.69
C TRP A 159 5.92 -12.17 12.32
N ASP A 160 6.22 -12.37 13.60
CA ASP A 160 5.91 -13.58 14.35
C ASP A 160 4.41 -13.96 14.37
N TRP A 161 3.51 -13.00 14.13
CA TRP A 161 2.06 -13.28 14.05
C TRP A 161 1.66 -13.92 12.73
N LEU A 162 2.46 -13.72 11.67
CA LEU A 162 2.21 -14.26 10.33
C LEU A 162 2.93 -15.58 10.08
N THR A 163 3.85 -15.98 10.96
CA THR A 163 4.62 -17.23 10.80
C THR A 163 3.81 -18.50 11.06
N PRO A 164 2.83 -18.57 11.98
CA PRO A 164 2.00 -19.76 12.12
C PRO A 164 1.12 -19.98 10.88
N PRO A 165 0.89 -21.24 10.47
CA PRO A 165 1.30 -22.47 11.16
C PRO A 165 2.74 -22.95 10.86
N LEU A 166 3.41 -22.47 9.82
CA LEU A 166 4.74 -22.97 9.41
C LEU A 166 5.89 -22.61 10.38
N GLY A 167 5.76 -21.52 11.13
CA GLY A 167 6.84 -20.99 11.99
C GLY A 167 8.02 -20.48 11.16
N ALA A 168 9.25 -20.75 11.60
CA ALA A 168 10.49 -20.28 10.97
C ALA A 168 10.64 -20.67 9.48
N LEU A 169 9.97 -21.74 9.03
CA LEU A 169 9.95 -22.13 7.62
C LEU A 169 9.30 -21.08 6.70
N PHE A 170 8.54 -20.13 7.27
CA PHE A 170 7.92 -19.04 6.52
C PHE A 170 8.82 -17.81 6.38
N ASP A 171 9.94 -17.72 7.11
CA ASP A 171 10.78 -16.52 7.14
C ASP A 171 11.34 -16.13 5.77
N ASP A 172 11.67 -17.12 4.92
CA ASP A 172 12.09 -16.92 3.53
C ASP A 172 11.04 -16.22 2.66
N LYS A 173 9.77 -16.19 3.11
CA LYS A 173 8.64 -15.56 2.42
C LYS A 173 8.32 -14.16 2.93
N ARG A 174 9.06 -13.65 3.92
CA ARG A 174 8.89 -12.29 4.44
C ARG A 174 9.01 -11.23 3.34
N LEU A 175 10.10 -11.26 2.58
CA LEU A 175 10.33 -10.29 1.51
C LEU A 175 9.28 -10.43 0.38
N PRO A 176 9.01 -11.62 -0.19
CA PRO A 176 7.93 -11.79 -1.16
C PRO A 176 6.56 -11.26 -0.69
N LEU A 177 6.18 -11.55 0.56
CA LEU A 177 4.90 -11.08 1.12
C LEU A 177 4.87 -9.55 1.23
N GLN A 178 5.93 -8.94 1.76
CA GLN A 178 6.03 -7.48 1.87
C GLN A 178 6.00 -6.79 0.49
N VAL A 179 6.71 -7.35 -0.50
CA VAL A 179 6.72 -6.81 -1.86
C VAL A 179 5.35 -6.91 -2.51
N LEU A 180 4.69 -8.07 -2.46
CA LEU A 180 3.37 -8.25 -3.07
C LEU A 180 2.31 -7.36 -2.42
N ALA A 181 2.29 -7.29 -1.09
CA ALA A 181 1.39 -6.38 -0.36
C ALA A 181 1.67 -4.91 -0.71
N SER A 182 2.94 -4.51 -0.81
CA SER A 182 3.32 -3.15 -1.20
C SER A 182 2.91 -2.83 -2.62
N VAL A 183 3.06 -3.75 -3.58
CA VAL A 183 2.64 -3.56 -4.97
C VAL A 183 1.12 -3.36 -5.04
N ALA A 184 0.34 -4.21 -4.37
CA ALA A 184 -1.12 -4.06 -4.32
C ALA A 184 -1.53 -2.70 -3.73
N LEU A 185 -0.90 -2.30 -2.61
CA LEU A 185 -1.16 -1.01 -1.97
C LEU A 185 -0.70 0.20 -2.81
N ILE A 186 0.41 0.11 -3.54
CA ILE A 186 0.88 1.19 -4.43
C ILE A 186 -0.06 1.36 -5.62
N LEU A 187 -0.55 0.25 -6.20
CA LEU A 187 -1.56 0.30 -7.26
C LEU A 187 -2.85 0.94 -6.76
N TRP A 188 -3.35 0.49 -5.60
CA TRP A 188 -4.50 1.11 -4.93
C TRP A 188 -4.26 2.60 -4.68
N TRP A 189 -3.10 2.97 -4.15
CA TRP A 189 -2.78 4.36 -3.80
C TRP A 189 -2.80 5.28 -5.02
N GLY A 190 -2.23 4.82 -6.15
CA GLY A 190 -2.21 5.57 -7.40
C GLY A 190 -3.60 5.77 -8.00
N LEU A 191 -4.44 4.72 -7.99
CA LEU A 191 -5.84 4.82 -8.41
C LEU A 191 -6.62 5.76 -7.49
N ALA A 192 -6.42 5.64 -6.17
CA ALA A 192 -7.14 6.45 -5.20
C ALA A 192 -6.77 7.94 -5.23
N LEU A 193 -5.69 8.36 -5.91
CA LEU A 193 -5.40 9.79 -6.12
C LEU A 193 -6.41 10.48 -7.04
N THR A 194 -7.11 9.72 -7.90
CA THR A 194 -8.09 10.30 -8.83
C THR A 194 -9.45 10.52 -8.18
N ASP A 195 -9.62 10.10 -6.93
CA ASP A 195 -10.88 10.20 -6.19
C ASP A 195 -11.00 11.54 -5.45
N PRO A 196 -12.18 12.21 -5.44
CA PRO A 196 -12.41 13.45 -4.69
C PRO A 196 -12.36 13.26 -3.17
N GLY A 197 -12.38 12.01 -2.67
CA GLY A 197 -12.26 11.67 -1.27
C GLY A 197 -13.49 12.09 -0.47
N ASN A 198 -14.69 11.91 -1.00
CA ASN A 198 -15.91 12.25 -0.26
C ASN A 198 -15.99 11.43 1.04
N SER A 199 -16.35 12.08 2.16
CA SER A 199 -16.33 11.48 3.51
C SER A 199 -17.67 11.47 4.21
N ALA A 200 -18.77 11.76 3.51
CA ALA A 200 -20.11 11.73 4.09
C ALA A 200 -20.35 10.38 4.84
N PRO A 201 -21.01 10.40 6.01
CA PRO A 201 -21.69 11.55 6.63
C PRO A 201 -20.76 12.50 7.41
N LEU A 202 -19.48 12.18 7.57
CA LEU A 202 -18.53 13.06 8.26
C LEU A 202 -18.14 14.26 7.37
N PRO A 203 -17.97 15.46 7.96
CA PRO A 203 -17.49 16.61 7.21
C PRO A 203 -16.08 16.35 6.66
N TRP A 204 -15.84 16.80 5.43
CA TRP A 204 -14.52 16.69 4.85
C TRP A 204 -13.54 17.62 5.56
N LEU A 205 -12.52 17.04 6.19
CA LEU A 205 -11.46 17.74 6.90
C LEU A 205 -10.11 17.37 6.27
N PRO A 206 -9.28 18.36 5.89
CA PRO A 206 -7.92 18.10 5.43
C PRO A 206 -7.16 17.26 6.44
N LEU A 207 -6.35 16.31 5.96
CA LEU A 207 -5.52 15.40 6.78
C LEU A 207 -6.27 14.39 7.65
N LEU A 208 -7.55 14.61 7.96
CA LEU A 208 -8.40 13.72 8.75
C LEU A 208 -9.41 12.95 7.92
N ASN A 209 -9.45 13.19 6.61
CA ASN A 209 -10.25 12.43 5.69
C ASN A 209 -9.83 10.94 5.71
N PRO A 210 -10.80 10.00 5.72
CA PRO A 210 -10.51 8.56 5.80
C PRO A 210 -9.55 8.07 4.71
N LEU A 211 -9.74 8.53 3.47
CA LEU A 211 -8.90 8.17 2.34
C LEU A 211 -7.49 8.72 2.47
N ASP A 212 -7.39 10.01 2.82
CA ASP A 212 -6.11 10.69 3.05
C ASP A 212 -5.28 9.99 4.14
N LEU A 213 -5.93 9.55 5.22
CA LEU A 213 -5.30 8.82 6.31
C LEU A 213 -4.78 7.45 5.85
N ALA A 214 -5.55 6.70 5.06
CA ALA A 214 -5.10 5.42 4.50
C ALA A 214 -3.92 5.61 3.52
N GLN A 215 -3.97 6.64 2.67
CA GLN A 215 -2.88 6.97 1.75
C GLN A 215 -1.61 7.39 2.50
N ALA A 216 -1.74 8.19 3.56
CA ALA A 216 -0.62 8.58 4.42
C ALA A 216 -0.04 7.38 5.19
N ALA A 217 -0.89 6.48 5.69
CA ALA A 217 -0.47 5.27 6.39
C ALA A 217 0.41 4.38 5.50
N LEU A 218 0.05 4.21 4.22
CA LEU A 218 0.91 3.50 3.26
C LEU A 218 2.29 4.15 3.14
N LEU A 219 2.36 5.45 2.93
CA LEU A 219 3.64 6.15 2.78
C LEU A 219 4.51 6.03 4.04
N VAL A 220 3.88 6.07 5.21
CA VAL A 220 4.55 5.83 6.49
C VAL A 220 5.10 4.40 6.59
N LEU A 221 4.32 3.39 6.19
CA LEU A 221 4.77 1.99 6.15
C LEU A 221 5.93 1.81 5.17
N LEU A 222 5.83 2.34 3.95
CA LEU A 222 6.92 2.30 2.97
C LEU A 222 8.19 2.99 3.51
N ALA A 223 8.06 4.18 4.11
CA ALA A 223 9.19 4.87 4.72
C ALA A 223 9.84 4.07 5.86
N GLN A 224 9.04 3.36 6.68
CA GLN A 224 9.56 2.46 7.71
C GLN A 224 10.27 1.25 7.09
N THR A 225 9.66 0.58 6.10
CA THR A 225 10.29 -0.54 5.39
C THR A 225 11.65 -0.17 4.79
N LEU A 226 11.75 0.99 4.12
CA LEU A 226 13.03 1.46 3.56
C LEU A 226 14.08 1.77 4.64
N ARG A 227 13.65 2.19 5.84
CA ARG A 227 14.54 2.41 7.00
C ARG A 227 15.02 1.10 7.59
N ASP A 228 14.13 0.13 7.79
CA ASP A 228 14.43 -1.17 8.38
C ASP A 228 15.38 -1.99 7.49
N HIS A 229 15.25 -1.86 6.17
CA HIS A 229 16.19 -2.43 5.20
C HIS A 229 17.52 -1.66 5.08
N GLY A 230 17.72 -0.60 5.87
CA GLY A 230 18.98 0.14 5.93
C GLY A 230 19.35 0.88 4.65
N LEU A 231 18.40 1.19 3.76
CA LEU A 231 18.70 1.81 2.47
C LEU A 231 19.39 3.18 2.64
N PRO A 232 20.39 3.52 1.84
CA PRO A 232 21.12 4.79 1.96
C PRO A 232 20.20 5.99 1.65
N ALA A 233 20.58 7.17 2.16
CA ALA A 233 19.82 8.41 1.94
C ALA A 233 19.68 8.78 0.45
N SER A 234 20.63 8.36 -0.39
CA SER A 234 20.64 8.55 -1.85
C SER A 234 19.77 7.54 -2.62
N SER A 235 19.12 6.60 -1.93
CA SER A 235 18.31 5.57 -2.59
C SER A 235 17.16 6.21 -3.40
N PRO A 236 16.96 5.82 -4.67
CA PRO A 236 15.85 6.34 -5.48
C PRO A 236 14.49 6.03 -4.85
N TRP A 237 14.38 4.96 -4.07
CA TRP A 237 13.15 4.61 -3.35
C TRP A 237 12.78 5.61 -2.25
N ARG A 238 13.78 6.16 -1.54
CA ARG A 238 13.53 7.22 -0.55
C ARG A 238 13.05 8.50 -1.22
N LEU A 239 13.64 8.84 -2.36
CA LEU A 239 13.18 9.97 -3.18
C LEU A 239 11.74 9.71 -3.68
N ALA A 240 11.44 8.51 -4.16
CA ALA A 240 10.11 8.15 -4.62
C ALA A 240 9.04 8.31 -3.52
N VAL A 241 9.31 7.86 -2.29
CA VAL A 241 8.39 8.06 -1.15
C VAL A 241 8.22 9.54 -0.80
N LEU A 242 9.28 10.34 -0.87
CA LEU A 242 9.18 11.79 -0.64
C LEU A 242 8.37 12.50 -1.73
N LEU A 243 8.58 12.13 -3.00
CA LEU A 243 7.80 12.65 -4.12
C LEU A 243 6.34 12.21 -4.03
N ALA A 244 6.07 10.97 -3.64
CA ALA A 244 4.72 10.47 -3.41
C ALA A 244 4.04 11.21 -2.25
N ALA A 245 4.77 11.55 -1.18
CA ALA A 245 4.24 12.36 -0.09
C ALA A 245 3.90 13.80 -0.55
N LEU A 246 4.76 14.43 -1.34
CA LEU A 246 4.48 15.75 -1.92
C LEU A 246 3.28 15.70 -2.88
N LEU A 247 3.16 14.63 -3.68
CA LEU A 247 2.03 14.39 -4.56
C LEU A 247 0.74 14.24 -3.76
N LEU A 248 0.75 13.43 -2.70
CA LEU A 248 -0.42 13.25 -1.83
C LEU A 248 -0.87 14.56 -1.21
N VAL A 249 0.05 15.35 -0.65
CA VAL A 249 -0.31 16.66 -0.07
C VAL A 249 -0.85 17.62 -1.15
N SER A 250 -0.34 17.54 -2.38
CA SER A 250 -0.86 18.32 -3.50
C SER A 250 -2.30 17.90 -3.83
N VAL A 251 -2.58 16.59 -3.89
CA VAL A 251 -3.94 16.05 -4.11
C VAL A 251 -4.88 16.40 -2.95
N MET A 252 -4.43 16.29 -1.70
CA MET A 252 -5.19 16.75 -0.52
C MET A 252 -5.55 18.24 -0.61
N THR A 253 -4.63 19.05 -1.12
CA THR A 253 -4.88 20.49 -1.35
C THR A 253 -5.95 20.70 -2.41
N LEU A 254 -5.90 19.94 -3.51
CA LEU A 254 -6.93 19.97 -4.56
C LEU A 254 -8.29 19.50 -4.04
N ARG A 255 -8.32 18.43 -3.21
CA ARG A 255 -9.55 17.98 -2.54
C ARG A 255 -10.13 19.07 -1.65
N GLY A 256 -9.28 19.81 -0.94
CA GLY A 256 -9.70 20.98 -0.17
C GLY A 256 -10.32 22.07 -1.04
N VAL A 257 -9.73 22.37 -2.21
CA VAL A 257 -10.32 23.33 -3.16
C VAL A 257 -11.65 22.83 -3.73
N HIS A 258 -11.78 21.53 -3.97
CA HIS A 258 -13.05 20.93 -4.39
C HIS A 258 -14.12 21.06 -3.30
N HIS A 259 -13.86 20.55 -2.10
CA HIS A 259 -14.85 20.49 -1.00
C HIS A 259 -15.18 21.84 -0.39
N TRP A 260 -14.19 22.72 -0.20
CA TRP A 260 -14.40 24.03 0.44
C TRP A 260 -14.52 25.17 -0.55
N GLY A 261 -13.89 25.05 -1.72
CA GLY A 261 -13.97 26.05 -2.80
C GLY A 261 -15.16 25.83 -3.75
N GLY A 262 -15.87 24.70 -3.64
CA GLY A 262 -17.05 24.40 -4.46
C GLY A 262 -16.74 24.17 -5.94
N LYS A 263 -15.48 23.94 -6.30
CA LYS A 263 -15.05 23.60 -7.66
C LYS A 263 -15.35 22.14 -7.95
N ALA A 264 -15.82 21.79 -9.14
CA ALA A 264 -16.00 20.39 -9.53
C ALA A 264 -14.65 19.64 -9.56
N TRP A 265 -14.68 18.33 -9.30
CA TRP A 265 -13.50 17.46 -9.40
C TRP A 265 -13.33 16.99 -10.84
N ASP A 266 -12.76 17.85 -11.68
CA ASP A 266 -12.56 17.63 -13.11
C ASP A 266 -11.18 18.12 -13.58
N VAL A 267 -10.94 18.05 -14.89
CA VAL A 267 -9.67 18.47 -15.52
C VAL A 267 -9.40 19.97 -15.39
N ASP A 268 -10.44 20.78 -15.14
CA ASP A 268 -10.35 22.24 -15.02
C ASP A 268 -10.05 22.68 -13.58
N LEU A 269 -10.19 21.78 -12.60
CA LEU A 269 -9.81 22.03 -11.20
C LEU A 269 -8.34 22.43 -11.08
N LEU A 270 -7.44 21.63 -11.65
CA LEU A 270 -6.00 21.84 -11.53
C LEU A 270 -5.55 23.19 -12.09
N PRO A 271 -5.90 23.60 -13.34
CA PRO A 271 -5.48 24.89 -13.87
C PRO A 271 -6.19 26.10 -13.23
N SER A 272 -7.21 25.88 -12.38
CA SER A 272 -7.92 26.98 -11.74
C SER A 272 -7.02 27.85 -10.85
N MET A 273 -7.27 29.16 -10.85
CA MET A 273 -6.50 30.11 -10.03
C MET A 273 -6.50 29.72 -8.55
N GLN A 274 -7.65 29.30 -8.01
CA GLN A 274 -7.79 28.89 -6.61
C GLN A 274 -6.91 27.67 -6.28
N ALA A 275 -6.85 26.66 -7.17
CA ALA A 275 -5.97 25.51 -7.01
C ALA A 275 -4.49 25.90 -7.07
N GLN A 276 -4.10 26.70 -8.06
CA GLN A 276 -2.72 27.14 -8.23
C GLN A 276 -2.22 27.96 -7.03
N THR A 277 -3.03 28.90 -6.54
CA THR A 277 -2.70 29.70 -5.34
C THR A 277 -2.63 28.83 -4.09
N SER A 278 -3.59 27.91 -3.88
CA SER A 278 -3.61 27.02 -2.71
C SER A 278 -2.38 26.10 -2.70
N LEU A 279 -2.02 25.51 -3.84
CA LEU A 279 -0.82 24.69 -3.98
C LEU A 279 0.46 25.48 -3.69
N ALA A 280 0.56 26.72 -4.20
CA ALA A 280 1.72 27.58 -3.94
C ALA A 280 1.88 27.87 -2.44
N VAL A 281 0.79 28.18 -1.73
CA VAL A 281 0.79 28.41 -0.28
C VAL A 281 1.20 27.14 0.48
N VAL A 282 0.59 25.99 0.16
CA VAL A 282 0.90 24.72 0.85
C VAL A 282 2.35 24.29 0.60
N TRP A 283 2.83 24.37 -0.64
CA TRP A 283 4.23 24.07 -0.96
C TRP A 283 5.20 25.04 -0.27
N SER A 284 4.84 26.33 -0.16
CA SER A 284 5.60 27.34 0.60
C SER A 284 5.77 26.91 2.06
N LEU A 285 4.66 26.57 2.71
CA LEU A 285 4.66 26.13 4.11
C LEU A 285 5.47 24.85 4.31
N LEU A 286 5.30 23.86 3.43
CA LEU A 286 6.09 22.62 3.48
C LEU A 286 7.58 22.87 3.29
N GLY A 287 7.96 23.74 2.35
CA GLY A 287 9.36 24.06 2.10
C GLY A 287 10.01 24.77 3.29
N VAL A 288 9.32 25.76 3.88
CA VAL A 288 9.77 26.43 5.11
C VAL A 288 9.88 25.45 6.28
N ILE A 289 8.87 24.60 6.51
CA ILE A 289 8.89 23.60 7.58
C ILE A 289 10.05 22.62 7.37
N GLY A 290 10.25 22.11 6.16
CA GLY A 290 11.35 21.21 5.81
C GLY A 290 12.71 21.87 6.02
N TRP A 291 12.86 23.12 5.59
CA TRP A 291 14.09 23.91 5.76
C TRP A 291 14.41 24.10 7.25
N VAL A 292 13.46 24.57 8.05
CA VAL A 292 13.62 24.82 9.49
C VAL A 292 13.87 23.53 10.27
N LEU A 293 13.05 22.49 10.05
CA LEU A 293 13.23 21.20 10.72
C LEU A 293 14.54 20.53 10.31
N GLY A 294 14.94 20.66 9.05
CA GLY A 294 16.22 20.16 8.55
C GLY A 294 17.40 20.80 9.25
N SER A 295 17.36 22.12 9.45
CA SER A 295 18.38 22.85 10.22
C SER A 295 18.39 22.44 11.69
N ARG A 296 17.22 22.46 12.37
CA ARG A 296 17.09 22.12 13.80
C ARG A 296 17.49 20.68 14.12
N ARG A 297 17.23 19.74 13.22
CA ARG A 297 17.57 18.31 13.41
C ARG A 297 18.94 17.93 12.87
N GLY A 298 19.71 18.87 12.31
CA GLY A 298 20.99 18.56 11.68
C GLY A 298 20.89 17.65 10.44
N GLN A 299 19.72 17.61 9.78
CA GLN A 299 19.44 16.70 8.68
C GLN A 299 19.58 17.42 7.34
N TRP A 300 20.76 17.29 6.71
CA TRP A 300 21.07 17.95 5.44
C TRP A 300 20.09 17.61 4.32
N GLY A 301 19.63 16.36 4.23
CA GLY A 301 18.64 15.95 3.23
C GLY A 301 17.31 16.69 3.38
N LEU A 302 16.77 16.78 4.60
CA LEU A 302 15.50 17.48 4.86
C LEU A 302 15.61 18.99 4.61
N TRP A 303 16.75 19.57 5.01
CA TRP A 303 17.08 20.98 4.76
C TRP A 303 17.14 21.27 3.26
N LEU A 304 17.86 20.44 2.49
CA LEU A 304 17.99 20.60 1.04
C LEU A 304 16.64 20.42 0.34
N SER A 305 15.85 19.40 0.71
CA SER A 305 14.52 19.19 0.14
C SER A 305 13.61 20.41 0.35
N GLY A 306 13.65 21.02 1.54
CA GLY A 306 12.92 22.26 1.83
C GLY A 306 13.38 23.43 0.97
N ALA A 307 14.70 23.65 0.86
CA ALA A 307 15.28 24.71 0.04
C ALA A 307 14.97 24.52 -1.46
N ILE A 308 15.06 23.29 -1.99
CA ILE A 308 14.69 22.96 -3.37
C ILE A 308 13.21 23.24 -3.61
N LEU A 309 12.33 22.84 -2.69
CA LEU A 309 10.90 23.12 -2.82
C LEU A 309 10.63 24.63 -2.85
N MET A 310 11.38 25.43 -2.09
CA MET A 310 11.30 26.91 -2.14
C MET A 310 11.80 27.47 -3.47
N GLY A 311 12.85 26.89 -4.04
CA GLY A 311 13.27 27.24 -5.40
C GLY A 311 12.19 26.94 -6.44
N ILE A 312 11.52 25.79 -6.34
CA ILE A 312 10.43 25.39 -7.24
C ILE A 312 9.24 26.34 -7.12
N VAL A 313 8.82 26.69 -5.90
CA VAL A 313 7.71 27.65 -5.69
C VAL A 313 8.07 29.01 -6.26
N LEU A 314 9.28 29.51 -6.02
CA LEU A 314 9.72 30.78 -6.59
C LEU A 314 9.66 30.75 -8.12
N LEU A 315 10.16 29.68 -8.74
CA LEU A 315 10.11 29.51 -10.19
C LEU A 315 8.66 29.45 -10.69
N LYS A 316 7.76 28.76 -9.98
CA LYS A 316 6.33 28.70 -10.31
C LYS A 316 5.70 30.10 -10.32
N LEU A 317 5.93 30.89 -9.27
CA LEU A 317 5.41 32.27 -9.18
C LEU A 317 5.92 33.13 -10.36
N LEU A 318 7.19 32.95 -10.73
CA LEU A 318 7.81 33.68 -11.84
C LEU A 318 7.36 33.23 -13.24
N LEU A 319 6.83 32.01 -13.41
CA LEU A 319 6.44 31.47 -14.71
C LEU A 319 4.93 31.49 -14.93
N VAL A 320 4.16 31.13 -13.91
CA VAL A 320 2.70 30.93 -13.97
C VAL A 320 1.97 32.21 -13.57
N ASP A 321 2.45 32.90 -12.52
CA ASP A 321 1.80 34.10 -11.98
C ASP A 321 2.39 35.41 -12.53
N ARG A 322 3.03 35.36 -13.72
CA ARG A 322 3.61 36.54 -14.39
C ARG A 322 2.61 37.66 -14.59
N THR A 323 1.36 37.32 -14.85
CA THR A 323 0.25 38.27 -15.03
C THR A 323 -0.10 39.00 -13.74
N ASN A 324 0.07 38.36 -12.58
CA ASN A 324 -0.16 38.99 -11.27
C ASN A 324 1.00 39.92 -10.86
N LEU A 325 2.22 39.70 -11.35
CA LEU A 325 3.38 40.60 -11.13
C LEU A 325 3.22 41.99 -11.79
N GLY A 326 2.28 42.14 -12.72
CA GLY A 326 1.92 43.43 -13.31
C GLY A 326 1.06 44.31 -12.40
N ASP A 327 0.55 43.78 -11.29
CA ASP A 327 -0.26 44.49 -10.29
C ASP A 327 0.51 44.70 -8.97
N LEU A 328 0.18 45.76 -8.23
CA LEU A 328 0.87 46.17 -7.01
C LEU A 328 0.84 45.06 -5.93
N LEU A 329 -0.27 44.31 -5.88
CA LEU A 329 -0.44 43.17 -4.97
C LEU A 329 0.52 42.01 -5.28
N GLY A 330 0.80 41.74 -6.56
CA GLY A 330 1.75 40.68 -6.94
C GLY A 330 3.19 41.04 -6.63
N ILE A 331 3.57 42.31 -6.83
CA ILE A 331 4.88 42.83 -6.41
C ILE A 331 5.04 42.71 -4.89
N GLY A 332 4.01 43.08 -4.12
CA GLY A 332 3.99 42.95 -2.67
C GLY A 332 4.15 41.50 -2.20
N ALA A 333 3.43 40.56 -2.81
CA ALA A 333 3.54 39.13 -2.50
C ALA A 333 4.93 38.56 -2.81
N PHE A 334 5.55 39.00 -3.92
CA PHE A 334 6.90 38.59 -4.28
C PHE A 334 7.95 39.08 -3.28
N ILE A 335 7.86 40.35 -2.87
CA ILE A 335 8.74 40.92 -1.84
C ILE A 335 8.54 40.18 -0.52
N ALA A 336 7.29 39.92 -0.12
CA ALA A 336 6.99 39.18 1.10
C ALA A 336 7.61 37.76 1.07
N TYR A 337 7.51 37.06 -0.07
CA TYR A 337 8.15 35.75 -0.26
C TYR A 337 9.69 35.84 -0.17
N GLY A 338 10.29 36.86 -0.77
CA GLY A 338 11.74 37.11 -0.70
C GLY A 338 12.20 37.35 0.74
N LEU A 339 11.50 38.21 1.48
CA LEU A 339 11.79 38.49 2.89
C LEU A 339 11.62 37.24 3.77
N LEU A 340 10.58 36.43 3.51
CA LEU A 340 10.39 35.15 4.20
C LEU A 340 11.58 34.21 3.96
N CYS A 341 12.03 34.05 2.70
CA CYS A 341 13.19 33.24 2.38
C CYS A 341 14.46 33.74 3.07
N THR A 342 14.69 35.06 3.12
CA THR A 342 15.85 35.64 3.82
C THR A 342 15.80 35.37 5.32
N LEU A 343 14.63 35.56 5.95
CA LEU A 343 14.43 35.30 7.37
C LEU A 343 14.66 33.82 7.70
N VAL A 344 14.10 32.91 6.90
CA VAL A 344 14.30 31.46 7.07
C VAL A 344 15.76 31.08 6.86
N GLY A 345 16.44 31.64 5.85
CA GLY A 345 17.86 31.40 5.61
C GLY A 345 18.76 31.86 6.78
N TRP A 346 18.38 32.95 7.46
CA TRP A 346 19.06 33.42 8.67
C TRP A 346 18.77 32.53 9.89
N LEU A 347 17.51 32.12 10.10
CA LEU A 347 17.10 31.28 11.24
C LEU A 347 17.48 29.80 11.11
N ALA A 348 17.61 29.29 9.89
CA ALA A 348 17.80 27.88 9.57
C ALA A 348 19.07 27.66 8.72
N PRO A 349 20.26 27.91 9.29
CA PRO A 349 21.52 27.72 8.58
C PRO A 349 21.73 26.26 8.16
N ALA A 350 22.56 26.07 7.13
CA ALA A 350 22.84 24.75 6.57
C ALA A 350 23.49 23.84 7.63
N PRO A 351 22.95 22.63 7.86
CA PRO A 351 23.54 21.69 8.81
C PRO A 351 24.84 21.09 8.25
N PRO A 352 25.80 20.70 9.11
CA PRO A 352 27.07 20.13 8.69
C PRO A 352 26.88 18.82 7.90
N ARG A 353 27.65 18.66 6.81
CA ARG A 353 27.65 17.42 6.01
C ARG A 353 28.42 16.33 6.78
N ARG A 354 27.86 15.12 6.91
CA ARG A 354 28.61 13.97 7.45
C ARG A 354 29.76 13.63 6.52
N THR A 355 30.99 13.93 6.94
CA THR A 355 32.23 13.51 6.30
C THR A 355 32.56 12.08 6.72
N LEU A 356 32.80 11.17 5.78
CA LEU A 356 33.39 9.86 6.09
C LEU A 356 34.79 10.06 6.70
N PRO A 357 35.24 9.25 7.67
CA PRO A 357 36.58 9.36 8.22
C PRO A 357 37.61 9.18 7.10
N SER A 358 38.57 10.11 7.00
CA SER A 358 39.75 9.94 6.16
C SER A 358 40.45 8.63 6.54
N PRO A 359 40.86 7.77 5.60
CA PRO A 359 41.64 6.59 5.94
C PRO A 359 42.90 7.03 6.69
N THR A 360 43.09 6.51 7.90
CA THR A 360 44.31 6.70 8.68
C THR A 360 45.49 6.25 7.81
N PRO A 361 46.49 7.09 7.53
CA PRO A 361 47.66 6.64 6.77
C PRO A 361 48.32 5.51 7.57
N ALA A 362 48.45 4.35 6.93
CA ALA A 362 49.18 3.21 7.49
C ALA A 362 50.59 3.70 7.87
N ALA A 363 50.98 3.49 9.13
CA ALA A 363 52.34 3.69 9.55
C ALA A 363 53.23 2.83 8.65
N ALA A 364 54.11 3.48 7.89
CA ALA A 364 55.15 2.79 7.14
C ALA A 364 56.11 2.20 8.18
N ASP A 365 56.02 0.89 8.40
CA ASP A 365 57.05 0.13 9.10
C ASP A 365 58.36 0.33 8.33
N GLY A 366 59.30 1.01 8.96
CA GLY A 366 60.65 1.22 8.46
C GLY A 366 61.39 -0.12 8.40
N VAL A 367 61.76 -0.52 7.19
CA VAL A 367 62.82 -1.49 6.94
C VAL A 367 64.03 -0.69 6.47
N GLU A 368 64.94 -0.37 7.38
CA GLU A 368 66.32 -0.05 7.06
C GLU A 368 67.17 -1.31 7.22
N ALA A 369 68.15 -1.44 6.31
CA ALA A 369 68.97 -2.60 6.01
C ALA A 369 70.10 -2.87 7.03
#